data_AF-A0A821XDI4-F1
#
_entry.id   AF-A0A821XDI4-F1
#
_cell.length_a   1.000
_cell.length_b   1.000
_cell.length_c   1.000
_cell.angle_alpha   90.00
_cell.angle_beta   90.00
_cell.angle_gamma   90.00
#
_symmetry.space_group_name_H-M   'P 1'
#
loop_
_entity.id
_entity.type
_entity.pdbx_description
1 polymer ?
#
loop_
_entity_poly.entity_id
_entity_poly.type
_entity_poly.pdbx_seq_one_letter_code
_entity_poly.pdbx_strand_id
1 'polypeptide(L)' 'PKIIHYIEKNIIGKDYIFQGPWGFRRMIYCDYTASGRPVQFIEHFIKTYVLPL' A
#
# COMPACT_ATOMS: atom_id res chain seq x y z
N PRO A 1 9.58 8.48 14.19
CA PRO A 1 8.45 9.21 14.87
C PRO A 1 7.13 8.49 14.57
N LYS A 2 6.12 8.59 15.46
CA LYS A 2 4.87 7.79 15.39
C LYS A 2 4.15 7.88 14.04
N ILE A 3 4.17 9.06 13.41
CA ILE A 3 3.51 9.30 12.11
C ILE A 3 4.15 8.54 10.95
N ILE A 4 5.49 8.43 10.92
CA ILE A 4 6.21 7.73 9.85
C ILE A 4 5.88 6.24 9.89
N HIS A 5 5.89 5.65 11.09
CA HIS A 5 5.50 4.25 11.28
C HIS A 5 4.05 3.97 10.89
N TYR A 6 3.15 4.93 11.14
CA TYR A 6 1.77 4.84 10.72
C TYR A 6 1.64 4.85 9.19
N ILE A 7 2.34 5.77 8.51
CA ILE A 7 2.35 5.85 7.04
C ILE A 7 2.92 4.55 6.46
N GLU A 8 4.07 4.09 6.95
CA GLU A 8 4.72 2.84 6.52
C GLU A 8 3.78 1.63 6.66
N LYS A 9 3.03 1.56 7.77
CA LYS A 9 2.06 0.49 7.99
C LYS A 9 0.91 0.46 6.99
N ASN A 10 0.55 1.60 6.41
CA ASN A 10 -0.54 1.76 5.47
C ASN A 10 -0.08 1.76 4.00
N ILE A 11 1.21 1.49 3.73
CA ILE A 11 1.71 1.25 2.39
C ILE A 11 1.20 -0.11 1.91
N ILE A 12 0.41 -0.08 0.84
CA ILE A 12 -0.11 -1.28 0.18
C ILE A 12 1.06 -2.04 -0.45
N GLY A 13 1.16 -3.35 -0.19
CA GLY A 13 2.17 -4.22 -0.81
C GLY A 13 3.53 -4.30 -0.09
N LYS A 14 3.72 -3.61 1.05
CA LYS A 14 5.00 -3.60 1.80
C LYS A 14 5.53 -4.99 2.22
N ASP A 15 4.61 -5.93 2.44
CA ASP A 15 4.91 -7.32 2.84
C ASP A 15 4.51 -8.32 1.74
N TYR A 16 4.27 -7.82 0.53
CA TYR A 16 3.89 -8.68 -0.57
C TYR A 16 5.08 -9.53 -1.01
N ILE A 17 4.83 -10.83 -1.09
CA ILE A 17 5.78 -11.80 -1.63
C ILE A 17 5.16 -12.31 -2.91
N PHE A 18 5.92 -12.22 -4.00
CA PHE A 18 5.50 -12.75 -5.29
C PHE A 18 6.37 -13.95 -5.68
N GLN A 19 5.75 -14.90 -6.37
CA GLN A 19 6.44 -16.03 -6.97
C GLN A 19 6.95 -15.61 -8.35
N GLY A 20 8.27 -15.50 -8.49
CA GLY A 20 8.92 -15.26 -9.78
C GLY A 20 9.59 -16.53 -10.32
N PRO A 21 10.18 -16.45 -11.53
CA PRO A 21 10.96 -17.55 -12.13
C PRO A 21 12.12 -18.03 -11.24
N TRP A 22 12.58 -17.19 -10.30
CA TRP A 22 13.67 -17.48 -9.37
C TRP A 22 13.20 -17.65 -7.92
N GLY A 23 11.95 -18.10 -7.73
CA GLY A 23 11.36 -18.37 -6.42
C GLY A 23 10.65 -17.17 -5.79
N PHE A 24 10.33 -17.31 -4.50
CA PHE A 24 9.64 -16.27 -3.74
C PHE A 24 10.55 -15.07 -3.49
N ARG A 25 10.08 -13.89 -3.87
CA ARG A 25 10.79 -12.63 -3.65
C ARG A 25 9.88 -11.64 -2.93
N ARG A 26 10.42 -10.99 -1.90
CA ARG A 26 9.74 -9.88 -1.22
C ARG A 26 9.76 -8.65 -2.11
N MET A 27 8.64 -7.97 -2.20
CA MET A 27 8.55 -6.64 -2.81
C MET A 27 9.21 -5.62 -1.89
N ILE A 28 10.31 -5.02 -2.34
CA ILE A 28 11.10 -4.05 -1.55
C ILE A 28 10.69 -2.61 -1.89
N TYR A 29 10.11 -2.40 -3.08
CA TYR A 29 9.73 -1.08 -3.56
C TYR A 29 8.33 -1.13 -4.16
N CYS A 30 7.43 -0.29 -3.66
CA CYS A 30 6.10 -0.10 -4.23
C CYS A 30 5.91 1.40 -4.43
N ASP A 31 6.03 1.82 -5.69
CA ASP A 31 5.92 3.22 -6.07
C ASP A 31 4.44 3.63 -6.06
N TYR A 32 4.01 4.28 -4.98
CA TYR A 32 2.67 4.83 -4.88
C TYR A 32 2.46 5.99 -5.86
N THR A 33 3.53 6.69 -6.28
CA THR A 33 3.46 7.78 -7.27
C THR A 33 3.29 7.25 -8.69
N ALA A 34 4.05 6.23 -9.10
CA ALA A 34 3.89 5.62 -10.43
C ALA A 34 2.62 4.76 -10.56
N SER A 35 2.17 4.12 -9.48
CA SER A 35 0.92 3.35 -9.50
C SER A 35 -0.34 4.21 -9.32
N GLY A 36 -0.18 5.48 -8.90
CA GLY A 36 -1.29 6.36 -8.53
C GLY A 36 -2.13 5.84 -7.36
N ARG A 37 -1.68 4.80 -6.65
CA ARG A 37 -2.46 4.16 -5.60
C ARG A 37 -2.35 4.97 -4.30
N PRO A 38 -3.48 5.34 -3.67
CA PRO A 38 -3.46 5.96 -2.36
C PRO A 38 -2.96 4.98 -1.29
N VAL A 39 -2.41 5.52 -0.21
CA VAL A 39 -2.21 4.75 1.04
C VAL A 39 -3.55 4.34 1.63
N GLN A 40 -3.56 3.22 2.35
CA GLN A 40 -4.78 2.53 2.76
C GLN A 40 -5.80 3.43 3.51
N PHE A 41 -5.34 4.34 4.36
CA PHE A 41 -6.25 5.22 5.12
C PHE A 41 -6.97 6.24 4.23
N ILE A 42 -6.37 6.67 3.11
CA ILE A 42 -7.04 7.54 2.13
C ILE A 42 -8.09 6.75 1.37
N GLU A 43 -7.77 5.53 0.93
CA GLU A 43 -8.72 4.65 0.25
C GLU A 43 -9.92 4.34 1.16
N HIS A 44 -9.67 4.06 2.44
CA HIS A 44 -10.70 3.85 3.43
C HIS A 44 -11.59 5.07 3.58
N PHE A 45 -11.02 6.27 3.71
CA PHE A 45 -11.79 7.51 3.81
C PHE A 45 -12.71 7.71 2.61
N ILE A 46 -12.20 7.52 1.38
CA ILE A 46 -12.99 7.66 0.16
C ILE A 46 -14.15 6.66 0.14
N LYS A 47 -13.90 5.39 0.47
CA LYS A 47 -14.94 4.35 0.50
C LYS A 47 -16.00 4.60 1.58
N THR A 48 -15.61 5.12 2.73
CA THR A 48 -16.51 5.29 3.87
C THR A 48 -17.33 6.58 3.81
N TYR A 49 -16.76 7.66 3.26
CA TYR A 49 -17.35 9.00 3.39
C TYR A 49 -17.64 9.72 2.07
N VAL A 50 -17.06 9.26 0.95
CA VAL A 50 -17.17 9.97 -0.33
C VAL A 50 -17.99 9.18 -1.35
N LEU A 51 -17.72 7.89 -1.49
CA LEU A 51 -18.42 7.06 -2.45
C LEU A 51 -19.82 6.71 -1.94
N PRO A 52 -20.85 6.75 -2.82
CA PRO A 52 -22.18 6.25 -2.48
C PRO A 52 -22.14 4.72 -2.30
N LEU A 53 -23.09 4.22 -1.50
CA LEU A 53 -23.33 2.78 -1.30
C LEU A 53 -23.70 2.08 -2.61
#